data_AF-A0A3B3QYU0-F1
#
_entry.id   AF-A0A3B3QYU0-F1
#
_cell.length_a   1.000
_cell.length_b   1.000
_cell.length_c   1.000
_cell.angle_alpha   90.00
_cell.angle_beta   90.00
_cell.angle_gamma   90.00
#
_symmetry.space_group_name_H-M   'P 1'
#
loop_
_entity.id
_entity.type
_entity.pdbx_description
1 polymer ?
#
loop_
_entity_poly.entity_id
_entity_poly.type
_entity_poly.pdbx_seq_one_letter_code
_entity_poly.pdbx_strand_id
1 'polypeptide(L)'
;MERFEREVKTLHAALEQAQATLTSSKFARMTLKEHLAQRQRLLSEMENFKQQVLAVQGCQSVLRVPEEVVTSLSICRTAVSLQQEASRLQHTAIQQCNILQEAVVQYEQYEQEVRHLQGLMEEAHRVIQDEPVSTSNIQELQAQILHHEELAQRIRGYQEQITSLNSKCKMLTMKAKHATMLLAVNETPGEKQSDSDSGSLRKSCDSDGSAVTVRLPAWILFL
;
A
#
# COMPACT_ATOMS: atom_id res chain seq x y z
N MET A 1 -35.55 -24.04 7.62
CA MET A 1 -35.46 -23.10 6.47
C MET A 1 -35.17 -21.69 6.93
N GLU A 2 -35.96 -21.12 7.85
CA GLU A 2 -35.80 -19.75 8.38
C GLU A 2 -34.40 -19.41 8.93
N ARG A 3 -33.72 -20.36 9.60
CA ARG A 3 -32.35 -20.15 10.11
C ARG A 3 -31.36 -19.94 8.96
N PHE A 4 -31.45 -20.75 7.91
CA PHE A 4 -30.58 -20.63 6.73
C PHE A 4 -30.79 -19.30 6.01
N GLU A 5 -32.06 -18.89 5.84
CA GLU A 5 -32.40 -17.58 5.28
C GLU A 5 -31.81 -16.41 6.06
N ARG A 6 -31.83 -16.48 7.39
CA ARG A 6 -31.24 -15.46 8.26
C ARG A 6 -29.74 -15.38 8.07
N GLU A 7 -29.04 -16.50 8.10
CA GLU A 7 -27.57 -16.53 7.94
C GLU A 7 -27.14 -16.02 6.54
N VAL A 8 -27.86 -16.40 5.48
CA VAL A 8 -27.60 -15.91 4.11
C VAL A 8 -27.79 -14.39 4.02
N LYS A 9 -28.85 -13.85 4.63
CA LYS A 9 -29.09 -12.40 4.68
C LYS A 9 -28.00 -11.66 5.47
N THR A 10 -27.57 -12.22 6.59
CA THR A 10 -26.48 -11.65 7.41
C THR A 10 -25.18 -11.58 6.61
N LEU A 11 -24.79 -12.68 5.95
CA LEU A 11 -23.58 -12.73 5.13
C LEU A 11 -23.65 -11.73 3.97
N HIS A 12 -24.81 -11.62 3.32
CA HIS A 12 -25.00 -10.69 2.21
C HIS A 12 -24.85 -9.22 2.66
N ALA A 13 -25.51 -8.82 3.75
CA ALA A 13 -25.41 -7.46 4.28
C ALA A 13 -23.98 -7.11 4.70
N ALA A 14 -23.27 -8.06 5.30
CA ALA A 14 -21.90 -7.85 5.77
C ALA A 14 -20.91 -7.69 4.60
N LEU A 15 -21.12 -8.42 3.50
CA LEU A 15 -20.34 -8.32 2.27
C LEU A 15 -20.56 -6.98 1.54
N GLU A 16 -21.81 -6.54 1.42
CA GLU A 16 -22.15 -5.23 0.84
C GLU A 16 -21.51 -4.08 1.63
N GLN A 17 -21.54 -4.16 2.97
CA GLN A 17 -20.90 -3.17 3.83
C GLN A 17 -19.37 -3.12 3.63
N ALA A 18 -18.72 -4.27 3.49
CA ALA A 18 -17.28 -4.35 3.20
C ALA A 18 -16.96 -3.75 1.82
N GLN A 19 -17.74 -4.09 0.79
CA GLN A 19 -17.55 -3.56 -0.56
C GLN A 19 -17.79 -2.04 -0.64
N ALA A 20 -18.82 -1.52 0.04
CA ALA A 20 -19.08 -0.08 0.14
C ALA A 20 -17.92 0.67 0.82
N THR A 21 -17.36 0.06 1.87
CA THR A 21 -16.18 0.61 2.56
C THR A 21 -14.96 0.65 1.64
N LEU A 22 -14.83 -0.31 0.71
CA LEU A 22 -13.75 -0.43 -0.27
C LEU A 22 -13.88 0.43 -1.52
N THR A 23 -15.09 0.91 -1.82
CA THR A 23 -15.38 1.73 -3.02
C THR A 23 -15.60 3.20 -2.67
N SER A 24 -15.61 3.57 -1.39
CA SER A 24 -15.85 4.95 -0.96
C SER A 24 -14.79 5.93 -1.52
N SER A 25 -15.22 7.02 -2.16
CA SER A 25 -14.32 8.03 -2.78
C SER A 25 -13.24 8.62 -1.84
N LYS A 26 -13.34 8.39 -0.53
CA LYS A 26 -12.34 8.79 0.48
C LYS A 26 -10.94 8.21 0.24
N PHE A 27 -10.82 7.11 -0.51
CA PHE A 27 -9.51 6.50 -0.82
C PHE A 27 -8.52 7.44 -1.52
N ALA A 28 -8.98 8.42 -2.30
CA ALA A 28 -8.07 9.28 -3.05
C ALA A 28 -7.26 10.26 -2.17
N ARG A 29 -7.62 10.42 -0.90
CA ARG A 29 -7.04 11.43 0.01
C ARG A 29 -6.27 10.82 1.18
N MET A 30 -6.15 9.50 1.24
CA MET A 30 -5.51 8.80 2.37
C MET A 30 -4.02 8.60 2.13
N THR A 31 -3.26 8.61 3.22
CA THR A 31 -1.83 8.25 3.22
C THR A 31 -1.65 6.73 3.10
N LEU A 32 -0.45 6.29 2.72
CA LEU A 32 -0.11 4.85 2.62
C LEU A 32 -0.37 4.10 3.94
N LYS A 33 -0.10 4.73 5.09
CA LYS A 33 -0.34 4.14 6.41
C LYS A 33 -1.83 4.02 6.72
N GLU A 34 -2.63 5.01 6.36
CA GLU A 34 -4.08 4.97 6.55
C GLU A 34 -4.73 3.92 5.62
N HIS A 35 -4.26 3.81 4.37
CA HIS A 35 -4.67 2.75 3.46
C HIS A 35 -4.38 1.35 4.05
N LEU A 36 -3.19 1.16 4.61
CA LEU A 36 -2.80 -0.10 5.24
C LEU A 36 -3.68 -0.40 6.46
N ALA A 37 -3.88 0.57 7.36
CA ALA A 37 -4.73 0.42 8.54
C ALA A 37 -6.18 0.06 8.18
N GLN A 38 -6.73 0.67 7.13
CA GLN A 38 -8.07 0.35 6.65
C GLN A 38 -8.15 -1.08 6.08
N ARG A 39 -7.15 -1.52 5.31
CA ARG A 39 -7.12 -2.89 4.76
C ARG A 39 -6.92 -3.94 5.85
N GLN A 40 -6.14 -3.64 6.89
CA GLN A 40 -6.04 -4.50 8.07
C GLN A 40 -7.35 -4.62 8.84
N ARG A 41 -8.12 -3.52 8.96
CA ARG A 41 -9.47 -3.58 9.55
C ARG A 41 -10.37 -4.48 8.72
N LEU A 42 -10.35 -4.35 7.40
CA LEU A 42 -11.11 -5.25 6.53
C LEU A 42 -10.71 -6.72 6.77
N LEU A 43 -9.41 -7.05 6.84
CA LEU A 43 -8.95 -8.40 7.15
C LEU A 43 -9.49 -8.93 8.48
N SER A 44 -9.62 -8.07 9.51
CA SER A 44 -10.24 -8.47 10.77
C SER A 44 -11.74 -8.75 10.64
N GLU A 45 -12.45 -8.01 9.78
CA GLU A 45 -13.86 -8.28 9.46
C GLU A 45 -14.03 -9.59 8.67
N MET A 46 -13.05 -9.98 7.87
CA MET A 46 -13.09 -11.24 7.12
C MET A 46 -13.06 -12.49 8.00
N GLU A 47 -12.52 -12.39 9.22
CA GLU A 47 -12.60 -13.49 10.19
C GLU A 47 -14.06 -13.72 10.63
N ASN A 48 -14.86 -12.66 10.74
CA ASN A 48 -16.30 -12.78 10.99
C ASN A 48 -17.03 -13.36 9.77
N PHE A 49 -16.62 -13.00 8.54
CA PHE A 49 -17.18 -13.60 7.33
C PHE A 49 -16.91 -15.10 7.25
N LYS A 50 -15.72 -15.56 7.66
CA LYS A 50 -15.40 -16.99 7.74
C LYS A 50 -16.35 -17.74 8.68
N GLN A 51 -16.62 -17.18 9.87
CA GLN A 51 -17.58 -17.77 10.81
C GLN A 51 -19.01 -17.78 10.25
N GLN A 52 -19.43 -16.71 9.56
CA GLN A 52 -20.75 -16.64 8.91
C GLN A 52 -20.88 -17.63 7.75
N VAL A 53 -19.84 -17.80 6.93
CA VAL A 53 -19.79 -18.82 5.86
C VAL A 53 -19.94 -20.23 6.45
N LEU A 54 -19.23 -20.54 7.54
CA LEU A 54 -19.35 -21.83 8.23
C LEU A 54 -20.77 -22.03 8.81
N ALA A 55 -21.39 -20.98 9.34
CA ALA A 55 -22.77 -21.04 9.82
C ALA A 55 -23.78 -21.30 8.69
N VAL A 56 -23.60 -20.67 7.52
CA VAL A 56 -24.39 -20.91 6.30
C VAL A 56 -24.23 -22.36 5.83
N GLN A 57 -23.00 -22.88 5.78
CA GLN A 57 -22.71 -24.28 5.42
C GLN A 57 -23.30 -25.28 6.42
N GLY A 58 -23.23 -24.98 7.72
CA GLY A 58 -23.84 -25.78 8.78
C GLY A 58 -25.37 -25.82 8.66
N CYS A 59 -26.00 -24.71 8.34
CA CYS A 59 -27.46 -24.67 8.13
C CYS A 59 -27.88 -25.42 6.85
N GLN A 60 -27.07 -25.34 5.79
CA GLN A 60 -27.32 -26.02 4.52
C GLN A 60 -27.19 -27.55 4.66
N SER A 61 -26.17 -28.04 5.37
CA SER A 61 -25.96 -29.48 5.60
C SER A 61 -27.06 -30.11 6.46
N VAL A 62 -27.57 -29.39 7.47
CA VAL A 62 -28.72 -29.81 8.29
C VAL A 62 -30.01 -29.92 7.48
N LEU A 63 -30.18 -29.08 6.45
CA LEU A 63 -31.36 -29.15 5.57
C LEU A 63 -31.39 -30.41 4.68
N ARG A 64 -30.28 -31.17 4.57
CA ARG A 64 -30.16 -32.38 3.73
C ARG A 64 -30.75 -32.19 2.33
N VAL A 65 -30.48 -31.06 1.69
CA VAL A 65 -30.92 -30.83 0.30
C VAL A 65 -30.15 -31.80 -0.61
N PRO A 66 -30.83 -32.66 -1.39
CA PRO A 66 -30.17 -33.55 -2.36
C PRO A 66 -29.37 -32.73 -3.37
N GLU A 67 -28.18 -33.21 -3.74
CA GLU A 67 -27.23 -32.50 -4.61
C GLU A 67 -27.87 -32.10 -5.96
N GLU A 68 -28.83 -32.90 -6.46
CA GLU A 68 -29.57 -32.61 -7.70
C GLU A 68 -30.55 -31.42 -7.59
N VAL A 69 -30.93 -31.02 -6.38
CA VAL A 69 -31.94 -29.96 -6.10
C VAL A 69 -31.29 -28.73 -5.45
N VAL A 70 -30.03 -28.81 -5.03
CA VAL A 70 -29.27 -27.67 -4.48
C VAL A 70 -29.16 -26.52 -5.48
N THR A 71 -29.05 -26.82 -6.77
CA THR A 71 -28.98 -25.80 -7.84
C THR A 71 -30.35 -25.25 -8.24
N SER A 72 -31.45 -25.94 -7.92
CA SER A 72 -32.81 -25.50 -8.23
C SER A 72 -33.41 -24.57 -7.17
N LEU A 73 -32.89 -24.61 -5.93
CA LEU A 73 -33.24 -23.66 -4.88
C LEU A 73 -32.41 -22.36 -5.02
N SER A 74 -33.09 -21.27 -5.38
CA SER A 74 -32.49 -19.94 -5.57
C SER A 74 -31.64 -19.47 -4.37
N ILE A 75 -32.05 -19.83 -3.17
CA ILE A 75 -31.35 -19.48 -1.93
C ILE A 75 -30.03 -20.24 -1.74
N CYS A 76 -29.97 -21.50 -2.17
CA CYS A 76 -28.74 -22.29 -2.14
C CYS A 76 -27.74 -21.76 -3.17
N ARG A 77 -28.21 -21.40 -4.37
CA ARG A 77 -27.37 -20.74 -5.39
C ARG A 77 -26.80 -19.41 -4.88
N THR A 78 -27.61 -18.63 -4.18
CA THR A 78 -27.20 -17.35 -3.57
C THR A 78 -26.15 -17.59 -2.48
N ALA A 79 -26.36 -18.58 -1.61
CA ALA A 79 -25.40 -18.94 -0.56
C ALA A 79 -24.03 -19.33 -1.14
N VAL A 80 -23.99 -20.17 -2.17
CA VAL A 80 -22.74 -20.59 -2.83
C VAL A 80 -22.04 -19.40 -3.49
N SER A 81 -22.78 -18.53 -4.19
CA SER A 81 -22.22 -17.33 -4.80
C SER A 81 -21.63 -16.37 -3.77
N LEU A 82 -22.30 -16.16 -2.63
CA LEU A 82 -21.79 -15.31 -1.54
C LEU A 82 -20.55 -15.91 -0.88
N GLN A 83 -20.45 -17.23 -0.75
CA GLN A 83 -19.25 -17.90 -0.24
C GLN A 83 -18.04 -17.71 -1.18
N GLN A 84 -18.25 -17.84 -2.49
CA GLN A 84 -17.21 -17.60 -3.49
C GLN A 84 -16.76 -16.14 -3.48
N GLU A 85 -17.70 -15.20 -3.40
CA GLU A 85 -17.40 -13.78 -3.37
C GLU A 85 -16.68 -13.36 -2.07
N ALA A 86 -17.07 -13.90 -0.92
CA ALA A 86 -16.36 -13.69 0.34
C ALA A 86 -14.91 -14.23 0.28
N SER A 87 -14.71 -15.41 -0.32
CA SER A 87 -13.38 -16.02 -0.50
C SER A 87 -12.51 -15.19 -1.44
N ARG A 88 -13.07 -14.74 -2.56
CA ARG A 88 -12.39 -13.87 -3.53
C ARG A 88 -11.98 -12.55 -2.88
N LEU A 89 -12.90 -11.91 -2.17
CA LEU A 89 -12.63 -10.67 -1.43
C LEU A 89 -11.49 -10.87 -0.42
N GLN A 90 -11.42 -12.05 0.22
CA GLN A 90 -10.37 -12.39 1.18
C GLN A 90 -9.01 -12.45 0.53
N HIS A 91 -8.91 -13.17 -0.59
CA HIS A 91 -7.64 -13.26 -1.31
C HIS A 91 -7.18 -11.89 -1.80
N THR A 92 -8.09 -11.07 -2.34
CA THR A 92 -7.79 -9.71 -2.77
C THR A 92 -7.34 -8.81 -1.61
N ALA A 93 -8.01 -8.86 -0.45
CA ALA A 93 -7.67 -8.05 0.71
C ALA A 93 -6.28 -8.40 1.28
N ILE A 94 -5.93 -9.69 1.30
CA ILE A 94 -4.61 -10.16 1.74
C ILE A 94 -3.52 -9.66 0.79
N GLN A 95 -3.69 -9.88 -0.51
CA GLN A 95 -2.72 -9.42 -1.52
C GLN A 95 -2.48 -7.91 -1.43
N GLN A 96 -3.55 -7.13 -1.28
CA GLN A 96 -3.45 -5.68 -1.15
C GLN A 96 -2.78 -5.24 0.15
N CYS A 97 -2.98 -5.94 1.27
CA CYS A 97 -2.25 -5.68 2.51
C CYS A 97 -0.75 -5.91 2.35
N ASN A 98 -0.35 -7.01 1.71
CA ASN A 98 1.06 -7.33 1.50
C ASN A 98 1.75 -6.26 0.64
N ILE A 99 1.11 -5.85 -0.45
CA ILE A 99 1.63 -4.80 -1.33
C ILE A 99 1.74 -3.46 -0.58
N LEU A 100 0.71 -3.07 0.18
CA LEU A 100 0.74 -1.82 0.95
C LEU A 100 1.78 -1.85 2.07
N GLN A 101 1.96 -2.99 2.72
CA GLN A 101 2.97 -3.14 3.76
C GLN A 101 4.38 -2.99 3.18
N GLU A 102 4.67 -3.64 2.05
CA GLU A 102 5.94 -3.46 1.35
C GLU A 102 6.14 -1.98 0.94
N ALA A 103 5.10 -1.34 0.38
CA ALA A 103 5.16 0.07 -0.01
C ALA A 103 5.44 1.00 1.18
N VAL A 104 4.83 0.77 2.34
CA VAL A 104 5.08 1.54 3.56
C VAL A 104 6.52 1.38 4.03
N VAL A 105 7.05 0.15 4.08
CA VAL A 105 8.44 -0.10 4.49
C VAL A 105 9.42 0.60 3.54
N GLN A 106 9.17 0.51 2.23
CA GLN A 106 10.00 1.18 1.22
C GLN A 106 9.96 2.71 1.36
N TYR A 107 8.78 3.28 1.64
CA TYR A 107 8.64 4.72 1.86
C TYR A 107 9.37 5.19 3.12
N GLU A 108 9.28 4.44 4.22
CA GLU A 108 10.00 4.76 5.45
C GLU A 108 11.52 4.70 5.28
N GLN A 109 12.02 3.74 4.49
CA GLN A 109 13.44 3.66 4.12
C GLN A 109 13.87 4.88 3.29
N TYR A 110 13.06 5.29 2.31
CA TYR A 110 13.31 6.49 1.53
C TYR A 110 13.41 7.75 2.41
N GLU A 111 12.48 7.93 3.34
CA GLU A 111 12.49 9.07 4.28
C GLU A 111 13.72 9.07 5.21
N GLN A 112 14.23 7.90 5.59
CA GLN A 112 15.48 7.80 6.36
C GLN A 112 16.68 8.21 5.53
N GLU A 113 16.76 7.75 4.28
CA GLU A 113 17.85 8.10 3.36
C GLU A 113 17.89 9.60 3.06
N VAL A 114 16.72 10.22 2.82
CA VAL A 114 16.63 11.67 2.60
C VAL A 114 17.14 12.44 3.81
N ARG A 115 16.75 12.05 5.03
CA ARG A 115 17.24 12.68 6.26
C ARG A 115 18.74 12.50 6.45
N HIS A 116 19.27 11.32 6.12
CA HIS A 116 20.71 11.07 6.19
C HIS A 116 21.49 11.99 5.24
N LEU A 117 21.04 12.11 3.99
CA LEU A 117 21.65 12.98 2.99
C LEU A 117 21.57 14.46 3.39
N GLN A 118 20.44 14.91 3.94
CA GLN A 118 20.30 16.28 4.46
C GLN A 118 21.34 16.56 5.56
N GLY A 119 21.54 15.64 6.50
CA GLY A 119 22.57 15.78 7.54
C GLY A 119 23.98 15.85 6.97
N LEU A 120 24.30 15.04 5.95
CA LEU A 120 25.59 15.13 5.25
C LEU A 120 25.79 16.48 4.54
N MET A 121 24.73 17.03 3.95
CA MET A 121 24.80 18.35 3.32
C MET A 121 25.01 19.47 4.34
N GLU A 122 24.31 19.43 5.48
CA GLU A 122 24.48 20.41 6.56
C GLU A 122 25.89 20.36 7.15
N GLU A 123 26.44 19.16 7.37
CA GLU A 123 27.82 18.98 7.81
C GLU A 123 28.81 19.56 6.81
N ALA A 124 28.65 19.26 5.52
CA ALA A 124 29.50 19.81 4.48
C ALA A 124 29.42 21.35 4.40
N HIS A 125 28.23 21.93 4.56
CA HIS A 125 28.07 23.38 4.63
C HIS A 125 28.74 23.99 5.86
N ARG A 126 28.69 23.33 7.03
CA ARG A 126 29.36 23.80 8.25
C ARG A 126 30.88 23.84 8.06
N VAL A 127 31.46 22.78 7.50
CA VAL A 127 32.91 22.73 7.20
C VAL A 127 33.33 23.89 6.28
N ILE A 128 32.53 24.19 5.24
CA ILE A 128 32.83 25.29 4.31
C ILE A 128 32.71 26.67 5.00
N GLN A 129 31.79 26.84 5.96
CA GLN A 129 31.57 28.11 6.64
C GLN A 129 32.55 28.38 7.80
N ASP A 130 32.96 27.34 8.52
CA ASP A 130 33.85 27.45 9.69
C ASP A 130 35.33 27.67 9.32
N GLU A 131 35.69 27.51 8.04
CA GLU A 131 37.05 27.72 7.53
C GLU A 131 37.11 28.89 6.50
N PRO A 132 36.87 30.15 6.92
CA PRO A 132 37.01 31.29 6.03
C PRO A 132 38.49 31.53 5.72
N VAL A 133 38.87 31.17 4.50
CA VAL A 133 40.25 31.23 4.03
C VAL A 133 40.76 32.66 4.04
N SER A 134 41.69 32.92 4.96
CA SER A 134 42.45 34.16 5.09
C SER A 134 43.91 33.80 4.86
N THR A 135 44.42 33.77 3.61
CA THR A 135 45.78 33.24 3.40
C THR A 135 46.63 34.07 2.45
N SER A 136 47.87 34.33 2.89
CA SER A 136 48.93 35.06 2.17
C SER A 136 50.06 34.11 1.73
N ASN A 137 49.84 32.78 1.73
CA ASN A 137 50.86 31.75 1.57
C ASN A 137 50.47 30.67 0.52
N ILE A 138 51.38 30.35 -0.40
CA ILE A 138 51.20 29.38 -1.50
C ILE A 138 50.94 27.95 -1.03
N GLN A 139 51.52 27.55 0.10
CA GLN A 139 51.35 26.19 0.63
C GLN A 139 49.92 25.97 1.14
N GLU A 140 49.32 26.99 1.73
CA GLU A 140 47.91 26.96 2.18
C GLU A 140 46.96 26.93 0.98
N LEU A 141 47.27 27.68 -0.09
CA LEU A 141 46.56 27.62 -1.37
C LEU A 141 46.60 26.21 -2.00
N GLN A 142 47.73 25.52 -1.95
CA GLN A 142 47.84 24.14 -2.46
C GLN A 142 47.05 23.14 -1.62
N ALA A 143 47.10 23.26 -0.29
CA ALA A 143 46.28 22.42 0.60
C ALA A 143 44.78 22.65 0.35
N GLN A 144 44.40 23.90 0.10
CA GLN A 144 43.02 24.27 -0.19
C GLN A 144 42.54 23.78 -1.57
N ILE A 145 43.39 23.81 -2.60
CA ILE A 145 43.07 23.21 -3.90
C ILE A 145 42.80 21.71 -3.74
N LEU A 146 43.66 20.99 -2.99
CA LEU A 146 43.46 19.57 -2.73
C LEU A 146 42.16 19.29 -1.96
N HIS A 147 41.84 20.13 -0.97
CA HIS A 147 40.58 20.01 -0.23
C HIS A 147 39.35 20.22 -1.13
N HIS A 148 39.39 21.22 -2.01
CA HIS A 148 38.31 21.44 -2.99
C HIS A 148 38.19 20.31 -4.02
N GLU A 149 39.30 19.71 -4.45
CA GLU A 149 39.28 18.54 -5.33
C GLU A 149 38.63 17.32 -4.67
N GLU A 150 38.95 17.06 -3.38
CA GLU A 150 38.32 16.00 -2.61
C GLU A 150 36.81 16.26 -2.44
N LEU A 151 36.44 17.50 -2.14
CA LEU A 151 35.04 17.90 -1.99
C LEU A 151 34.26 17.75 -3.31
N ALA A 152 34.85 18.12 -4.43
CA ALA A 152 34.28 17.92 -5.76
C ALA A 152 34.08 16.43 -6.09
N GLN A 153 34.99 15.56 -5.62
CA GLN A 153 34.88 14.12 -5.80
C GLN A 153 33.75 13.52 -4.95
N ARG A 154 33.57 13.99 -3.70
CA ARG A 154 32.40 13.63 -2.88
C ARG A 154 31.09 14.07 -3.53
N ILE A 155 31.02 15.30 -4.05
CA ILE A 155 29.84 15.81 -4.75
C ILE A 155 29.47 14.91 -5.95
N ARG A 156 30.45 14.48 -6.74
CA ARG A 156 30.23 13.54 -7.84
C ARG A 156 29.66 12.20 -7.35
N GLY A 157 30.21 11.64 -6.26
CA GLY A 157 29.69 10.42 -5.65
C GLY A 157 28.25 10.56 -5.14
N TYR A 158 27.88 11.72 -4.58
CA TYR A 158 26.49 11.99 -4.20
C TYR A 158 25.58 12.13 -5.41
N GLN A 159 26.02 12.75 -6.51
CA GLN A 159 25.23 12.81 -7.75
C GLN A 159 24.98 11.43 -8.37
N GLU A 160 25.94 10.51 -8.29
CA GLU A 160 25.77 9.11 -8.70
C GLU A 160 24.75 8.38 -7.81
N GLN A 161 24.79 8.61 -6.51
CA GLN A 161 23.80 8.04 -5.58
C GLN A 161 22.39 8.60 -5.83
N ILE A 162 22.26 9.91 -6.07
CA ILE A 162 20.99 10.56 -6.43
C ILE A 162 20.43 9.99 -7.74
N THR A 163 21.27 9.81 -8.76
CA THR A 163 20.84 9.25 -10.04
C THR A 163 20.41 7.77 -9.91
N SER A 164 21.15 6.98 -9.13
CA SER A 164 20.76 5.61 -8.77
C SER A 164 19.40 5.58 -8.04
N LEU A 165 19.21 6.44 -7.04
CA LEU A 165 17.95 6.53 -6.29
C LEU A 165 16.79 6.97 -7.17
N ASN A 166 17.02 7.94 -8.07
CA ASN A 166 16.01 8.40 -9.02
C ASN A 166 15.60 7.28 -9.99
N SER A 167 16.55 6.45 -10.43
CA SER A 167 16.24 5.24 -11.22
C SER A 167 15.38 4.23 -10.44
N LYS A 168 15.67 4.01 -9.15
CA LYS A 168 14.85 3.16 -8.26
C LYS A 168 13.45 3.72 -8.07
N CYS A 169 13.32 5.04 -7.87
CA CYS A 169 12.04 5.72 -7.73
C CYS A 169 11.18 5.59 -9.00
N LYS A 170 11.80 5.72 -10.19
CA LYS A 170 11.13 5.46 -11.47
C LYS A 170 10.62 4.02 -11.58
N MET A 171 11.43 3.04 -11.18
CA MET A 171 11.02 1.63 -11.17
C MET A 171 9.83 1.38 -10.23
N LEU A 172 9.89 1.91 -9.00
CA LEU A 172 8.81 1.79 -8.03
C LEU A 172 7.52 2.45 -8.54
N THR A 173 7.63 3.61 -9.19
CA THR A 173 6.50 4.29 -9.84
C THR A 173 5.88 3.42 -10.93
N MET A 174 6.71 2.77 -11.76
CA MET A 174 6.23 1.84 -12.80
C MET A 174 5.55 0.61 -12.18
N LYS A 175 6.11 0.05 -11.11
CA LYS A 175 5.49 -1.07 -10.38
C LYS A 175 4.15 -0.67 -9.76
N ALA A 176 4.06 0.52 -9.18
CA ALA A 176 2.82 1.07 -8.64
C ALA A 176 1.76 1.24 -9.74
N LYS A 177 2.13 1.84 -10.89
CA LYS A 177 1.24 1.96 -12.06
C LYS A 177 0.76 0.61 -12.56
N HIS A 178 1.65 -0.38 -12.65
CA HIS A 178 1.28 -1.74 -13.05
C HIS A 178 0.32 -2.39 -12.05
N ALA A 179 0.56 -2.23 -10.73
CA ALA A 179 -0.35 -2.70 -9.70
C ALA A 179 -1.71 -2.00 -9.80
N THR A 180 -1.76 -0.69 -10.02
CA THR A 180 -3.01 0.05 -10.27
C THR A 180 -3.75 -0.48 -11.50
N MET A 181 -3.04 -0.79 -12.59
CA MET A 181 -3.63 -1.37 -13.80
C MET A 181 -4.19 -2.79 -13.57
N LEU A 182 -3.48 -3.64 -12.83
CA LEU A 182 -3.97 -4.96 -12.43
C LEU A 182 -5.21 -4.86 -11.52
N LEU A 183 -5.26 -3.84 -10.67
CA LEU A 183 -6.41 -3.53 -9.82
C LEU A 183 -7.58 -2.92 -10.60
N ALA A 184 -7.34 -2.36 -11.80
CA ALA A 184 -8.34 -1.74 -12.66
C ALA A 184 -9.06 -2.74 -13.60
N VAL A 185 -8.80 -4.05 -13.49
CA VAL A 185 -9.62 -5.06 -14.21
C VAL A 185 -10.96 -5.22 -13.50
N ASN A 186 -11.85 -4.25 -13.70
CA ASN A 186 -13.28 -4.43 -13.56
C ASN A 186 -14.12 -3.51 -14.47
N GLU A 187 -13.52 -2.87 -15.47
CA GLU A 187 -14.29 -2.16 -16.49
C GLU A 187 -14.50 -3.03 -17.73
N THR A 188 -15.77 -3.34 -17.96
CA THR A 188 -16.33 -3.80 -19.22
C THR A 188 -15.75 -3.05 -20.42
N PRO A 189 -15.55 -3.71 -21.58
CA PRO A 189 -14.94 -3.05 -22.73
C PRO A 189 -15.88 -1.97 -23.28
N GLY A 190 -15.48 -0.71 -23.16
CA GLY A 190 -16.17 0.43 -23.76
C GLY A 190 -15.36 1.72 -23.60
N GLU A 191 -14.63 2.09 -24.65
CA GLU A 191 -14.34 3.46 -25.14
C GLU A 191 -14.28 4.60 -24.10
N LYS A 192 -13.22 5.41 -23.95
CA LYS A 192 -12.32 6.02 -24.94
C LYS A 192 -11.14 6.67 -24.20
N GLN A 193 -10.02 6.71 -24.90
CA GLN A 193 -8.84 7.50 -24.63
C GLN A 193 -9.15 9.01 -24.62
N SER A 194 -8.67 9.74 -23.61
CA SER A 194 -8.38 11.17 -23.74
C SER A 194 -7.28 11.56 -22.77
N ASP A 195 -6.09 11.78 -23.32
CA ASP A 195 -5.00 12.50 -22.68
C ASP A 195 -5.44 13.92 -22.33
N SER A 196 -5.13 14.37 -21.11
CA SER A 196 -4.81 15.78 -20.85
C SER A 196 -4.11 15.96 -19.50
N ASP A 197 -2.92 16.51 -19.68
CA ASP A 197 -1.92 17.12 -18.83
C ASP A 197 -2.35 17.90 -17.57
N SER A 198 -1.37 17.97 -16.65
CA SER A 198 -1.05 19.07 -15.72
C SER A 198 -1.88 19.30 -14.43
N GLY A 199 -1.16 19.32 -13.30
CA GLY A 199 -1.35 20.38 -12.30
C GLY A 199 -1.66 19.96 -10.85
N SER A 200 -0.68 20.21 -9.97
CA SER A 200 -0.83 20.52 -8.53
C SER A 200 -0.96 19.34 -7.54
N LEU A 201 0.19 18.79 -7.14
CA LEU A 201 0.31 18.09 -5.86
C LEU A 201 0.35 19.14 -4.75
N ARG A 202 -0.80 19.33 -4.08
CA ARG A 202 -0.92 20.15 -2.87
C ARG A 202 -0.18 19.48 -1.72
N LYS A 203 0.67 20.26 -1.04
CA LYS A 203 1.24 20.00 0.28
C LYS A 203 0.14 19.72 1.30
N SER A 204 0.32 18.65 2.09
CA SER A 204 0.12 18.64 3.55
C SER A 204 0.57 17.28 4.09
N CYS A 205 1.70 17.25 4.79
CA CYS A 205 2.03 16.19 5.74
C CYS A 205 2.16 16.87 7.10
N ASP A 206 1.11 16.74 7.91
CA ASP A 206 1.25 16.87 9.36
C ASP A 206 1.70 15.50 9.87
N SER A 207 2.94 15.46 10.36
CA SER A 207 3.60 14.26 10.84
C SER A 207 3.28 14.04 12.32
N ASP A 208 2.23 13.27 12.62
CA ASP A 208 2.12 12.62 13.93
C ASP A 208 2.82 11.26 13.87
N GLY A 209 4.01 11.23 14.47
CA GLY A 209 4.83 10.04 14.63
C GLY A 209 4.21 9.08 15.64
N SER A 210 3.30 8.22 15.17
CA SER A 210 3.04 6.94 15.82
C SER A 210 3.63 5.84 14.95
N ALA A 211 4.59 5.10 15.51
CA ALA A 211 5.06 3.86 14.92
C ALA A 211 3.88 2.88 14.87
N VAL A 212 3.24 2.77 13.71
CA VAL A 212 2.19 1.77 13.50
C VAL A 212 2.90 0.43 13.39
N THR A 213 2.94 -0.33 14.47
CA THR A 213 3.37 -1.72 14.43
C THR A 213 2.28 -2.52 13.71
N VAL A 214 2.43 -2.66 12.39
CA VAL A 214 1.53 -3.38 11.49
C VAL A 214 1.66 -4.88 11.77
N ARG A 215 0.86 -5.40 12.70
CA ARG A 215 0.72 -6.85 12.92
C ARG A 215 -0.27 -7.42 11.91
N LEU A 216 0.20 -8.26 11.00
CA LEU A 216 -0.66 -9.18 10.27
C LEU A 216 -1.20 -10.23 11.26
N PRO A 217 -2.51 -10.54 11.26
CA PRO A 217 -3.07 -11.54 12.16
C PRO A 217 -2.52 -12.94 11.85
N ALA A 218 -2.26 -13.73 12.91
CA ALA A 218 -1.51 -14.98 12.87
C ALA A 218 -2.10 -16.08 11.97
N TRP A 219 -3.38 -15.99 11.62
CA TRP A 219 -4.05 -16.95 10.73
C TRP A 219 -3.64 -16.82 9.26
N ILE A 220 -3.01 -15.71 8.85
CA ILE A 220 -2.49 -15.52 7.49
C ILE A 220 -1.34 -16.49 7.17
N LEU A 221 -0.68 -17.06 8.19
CA LEU A 221 0.38 -18.07 8.03
C LEU A 221 -0.16 -19.47 7.69
N PHE A 222 -1.48 -19.66 7.69
CA PHE A 222 -2.14 -20.95 7.40
C PHE A 222 -2.84 -20.97 6.03
N LEU A 223 -2.42 -20.10 5.10
CA LEU A 223 -2.78 -20.12 3.68
C LEU A 223 -1.63 -20.68 2.84
#